data_AF-A0A7V2JKH8-F1
#
_entry.id   AF-A0A7V2JKH8-F1
#
_cell.length_a   1.000
_cell.length_b   1.000
_cell.length_c   1.000
_cell.angle_alpha   90.00
_cell.angle_beta   90.00
_cell.angle_gamma   90.00
#
_symmetry.space_group_name_H-M   'P 1'
#
loop_
_entity.id
_entity.type
_entity.pdbx_description
1 polymer ?
#
loop_
_entity_poly.entity_id
_entity_poly.type
_entity_poly.pdbx_seq_one_letter_code
_entity_poly.pdbx_strand_id
1 'polypeptide(L)'
;MIKLPPGIEVEEIPLERRYKSNLRGLLIRIRKLYEAIEDRFGDEGLELITEVSTAYGQEIAERVKAREGAMDMHEVGLFLVKVFNGMRSEGEVTEWTDKRVCIMVPECPYPFTRLQTCKAHTAMEEALVKGLNPDLDYVIEKCIPSGDSQCHHVLSRK
;
A
#
# COMPACT_ATOMS: atom_id res chain seq x y z
N MET A 1 6.38 -10.44 27.23
CA MET A 1 5.80 -11.77 26.90
C MET A 1 4.86 -12.18 28.01
N ILE A 2 3.76 -12.84 27.71
CA ILE A 2 2.84 -13.36 28.74
C ILE A 2 3.58 -14.46 29.51
N LYS A 3 3.62 -14.36 30.85
CA LYS A 3 4.22 -15.38 31.71
C LYS A 3 3.32 -16.61 31.70
N LEU A 4 3.88 -17.77 31.40
CA LEU A 4 3.16 -19.03 31.44
C LEU A 4 3.24 -19.62 32.85
N PRO A 5 2.19 -20.34 33.30
CA PRO A 5 2.28 -21.21 34.47
C PRO A 5 3.45 -22.20 34.34
N PRO A 6 4.04 -22.65 35.47
CA PRO A 6 5.08 -23.68 35.45
C PRO A 6 4.63 -24.93 34.71
N GLY A 7 5.51 -25.50 33.89
CA GLY A 7 5.26 -26.75 33.15
C GLY A 7 4.48 -26.59 31.84
N ILE A 8 4.10 -25.37 31.44
CA ILE A 8 3.53 -25.11 30.11
C ILE A 8 4.63 -24.60 29.18
N GLU A 9 4.91 -25.39 28.14
CA GLU A 9 5.79 -25.00 27.04
C GLU A 9 4.96 -24.59 25.82
N VAL A 10 5.42 -23.56 25.11
CA VAL A 10 4.82 -23.12 23.85
C VAL A 10 5.92 -23.12 22.80
N GLU A 11 5.62 -23.67 21.62
CA GLU A 11 6.51 -23.63 20.48
C GLU A 11 6.88 -22.18 20.14
N GLU A 12 8.17 -21.89 20.09
CA GLU A 12 8.64 -20.58 19.64
C GLU A 12 8.44 -20.46 18.13
N ILE A 13 7.59 -19.53 17.71
CA ILE A 13 7.38 -19.24 16.30
C ILE A 13 8.54 -18.35 15.82
N PRO A 14 9.29 -18.76 14.77
CA PRO A 14 10.37 -17.95 14.23
C PRO A 14 9.90 -16.54 13.84
N LEU A 15 10.77 -15.54 14.04
CA LEU A 15 10.43 -14.13 13.83
C LEU A 15 9.83 -13.88 12.44
N GLU A 16 10.43 -14.46 11.39
CA GLU A 16 9.95 -14.29 10.03
C GLU A 16 8.53 -14.85 9.82
N ARG A 17 8.26 -16.05 10.36
CA ARG A 17 6.93 -16.69 10.27
C ARG A 17 5.89 -15.87 11.03
N ARG A 18 6.24 -15.40 12.22
CA ARG A 18 5.39 -14.51 13.03
C ARG A 18 5.10 -13.19 12.30
N TYR A 19 6.12 -12.57 11.72
CA TYR A 19 5.96 -11.33 10.96
C TYR A 19 5.07 -11.52 9.74
N LYS A 20 5.31 -12.54 8.91
CA LYS A 20 4.49 -12.86 7.73
C LYS A 20 3.03 -13.08 8.11
N SER A 21 2.79 -13.86 9.16
CA SER A 21 1.43 -14.15 9.63
C SER A 21 0.72 -12.90 10.16
N ASN A 22 1.40 -12.11 11.00
CA ASN A 22 0.82 -10.91 11.59
C ASN A 22 0.55 -9.83 10.54
N LEU A 23 1.49 -9.61 9.62
CA LEU A 23 1.34 -8.66 8.52
C LEU A 23 0.15 -9.05 7.65
N ARG A 24 0.09 -10.30 7.15
CA ARG A 24 -1.06 -10.77 6.35
C ARG A 24 -2.39 -10.62 7.10
N GLY A 25 -2.42 -10.98 8.38
CA GLY A 25 -3.61 -10.81 9.22
C GLY A 25 -4.05 -9.35 9.36
N LEU A 26 -3.10 -8.43 9.52
CA LEU A 26 -3.36 -6.99 9.59
C LEU A 26 -3.92 -6.44 8.28
N LEU A 27 -3.32 -6.77 7.14
CA LEU A 27 -3.75 -6.28 5.83
C LEU A 27 -5.16 -6.79 5.48
N ILE A 28 -5.46 -8.06 5.78
CA ILE A 28 -6.82 -8.62 5.65
C ILE A 28 -7.80 -7.89 6.58
N ARG A 29 -7.39 -7.55 7.80
CA ARG A 29 -8.25 -6.82 8.74
C ARG A 29 -8.54 -5.41 8.25
N ILE A 30 -7.54 -4.69 7.71
CA ILE A 30 -7.72 -3.36 7.10
C ILE A 30 -8.77 -3.43 6.00
N ARG A 31 -8.63 -4.40 5.08
CA ARG A 31 -9.64 -4.66 4.05
C ARG A 31 -11.04 -4.82 4.61
N LYS A 32 -11.22 -5.73 5.59
CA LYS A 32 -12.52 -5.97 6.23
C LYS A 32 -13.11 -4.73 6.88
N LEU A 33 -12.27 -3.89 7.50
CA LEU A 33 -12.73 -2.65 8.13
C LEU A 33 -13.18 -1.64 7.08
N TYR A 34 -12.42 -1.47 6.00
CA TYR A 34 -12.78 -0.54 4.93
C TYR A 34 -14.07 -0.96 4.22
N GLU A 35 -14.20 -2.24 3.88
CA GLU A 35 -15.43 -2.76 3.26
C GLU A 35 -16.64 -2.64 4.21
N ALA A 36 -16.45 -2.80 5.53
CA ALA A 36 -17.52 -2.60 6.51
C ALA A 36 -17.89 -1.12 6.71
N ILE A 37 -16.93 -0.20 6.58
CA ILE A 37 -17.18 1.25 6.60
C ILE A 37 -18.03 1.62 5.37
N GLU A 38 -17.63 1.16 4.19
CA GLU A 38 -18.41 1.34 2.96
C GLU A 38 -19.81 0.74 3.07
N ASP A 39 -19.94 -0.50 3.56
CA ASP A 39 -21.26 -1.15 3.73
C ASP A 39 -22.20 -0.35 4.63
N ARG A 40 -21.64 0.33 5.64
CA ARG A 40 -22.41 1.07 6.63
C ARG A 40 -22.74 2.49 6.20
N PHE A 41 -21.83 3.16 5.50
CA PHE A 41 -21.89 4.60 5.25
C PHE A 41 -21.90 4.97 3.76
N GLY A 42 -21.77 4.01 2.85
CA GLY A 42 -21.75 4.26 1.40
C GLY A 42 -20.64 5.21 1.00
N ASP A 43 -21.00 6.24 0.23
CA ASP A 43 -20.07 7.24 -0.30
C ASP A 43 -19.37 8.04 0.80
N GLU A 44 -20.06 8.39 1.90
CA GLU A 44 -19.43 9.06 3.05
C GLU A 44 -18.33 8.19 3.68
N GLY A 45 -18.53 6.86 3.66
CA GLY A 45 -17.53 5.90 4.12
C GLY A 45 -16.30 5.85 3.21
N LEU A 46 -16.51 5.93 1.89
CA LEU A 46 -15.43 5.99 0.91
C LEU A 46 -14.65 7.30 1.00
N GLU A 47 -15.35 8.44 1.16
CA GLU A 47 -14.74 9.75 1.39
C GLU A 47 -13.84 9.74 2.64
N LEU A 48 -14.32 9.17 3.74
CA LEU A 48 -13.53 9.03 4.97
C LEU A 48 -12.27 8.17 4.73
N ILE A 49 -12.39 7.06 4.02
CA ILE A 49 -11.23 6.21 3.68
C ILE A 49 -10.23 7.00 2.85
N THR A 50 -10.70 7.75 1.85
CA THR A 50 -9.86 8.60 0.99
C THR A 50 -9.16 9.69 1.79
N GLU A 51 -9.87 10.39 2.67
CA GLU A 51 -9.30 11.46 3.50
C GLU A 51 -8.18 10.93 4.40
N VAL A 52 -8.45 9.85 5.15
CA VAL A 52 -7.47 9.24 6.04
C VAL A 52 -6.27 8.70 5.26
N SER A 53 -6.51 8.07 4.11
CA SER A 53 -5.44 7.53 3.25
C SER A 53 -4.57 8.66 2.69
N THR A 54 -5.19 9.75 2.22
CA THR A 54 -4.52 10.95 1.71
C THR A 54 -3.64 11.59 2.78
N ALA A 55 -4.21 11.85 3.97
CA ALA A 55 -3.48 12.45 5.08
C ALA A 55 -2.26 11.60 5.47
N TYR A 56 -2.43 10.28 5.55
CA TYR A 56 -1.33 9.39 5.87
C TYR A 56 -0.23 9.38 4.78
N GLY A 57 -0.62 9.41 3.50
CA GLY A 57 0.33 9.55 2.39
C GLY A 57 1.14 10.84 2.46
N GLN A 58 0.49 11.96 2.81
CA GLN A 58 1.13 13.26 3.03
C GLN A 58 2.12 13.21 4.19
N GLU A 59 1.74 12.64 5.34
CA GLU A 59 2.63 12.48 6.49
C GLU A 59 3.89 11.64 6.17
N ILE A 60 3.76 10.62 5.33
CA ILE A 60 4.93 9.86 4.85
C ILE A 60 5.79 10.74 3.95
N ALA A 61 5.20 11.41 2.97
CA ALA A 61 5.92 12.28 2.05
C ALA A 61 6.69 13.39 2.78
N GLU A 62 6.07 14.05 3.76
CA GLU A 62 6.70 15.10 4.56
C GLU A 62 7.94 14.58 5.31
N ARG A 63 7.82 13.43 5.99
CA ARG A 63 8.94 12.82 6.72
C ARG A 63 10.08 12.41 5.80
N VAL A 64 9.76 11.87 4.63
CA VAL A 64 10.77 11.47 3.64
C VAL A 64 11.45 12.70 3.05
N LYS A 65 10.68 13.71 2.63
CA LYS A 65 11.19 14.96 2.07
C LYS A 65 12.06 15.73 3.07
N ALA A 66 11.72 15.72 4.36
CA ALA A 66 12.53 16.32 5.41
C ALA A 66 13.91 15.66 5.57
N ARG A 67 14.03 14.36 5.21
CA ARG A 67 15.28 13.60 5.33
C ARG A 67 16.10 13.58 4.04
N GLU A 68 15.44 13.42 2.89
CA GLU A 68 16.08 13.15 1.60
C GLU A 68 16.06 14.36 0.65
N GLY A 69 15.18 15.35 0.88
CA GLY A 69 14.98 16.47 -0.02
C GLY A 69 13.99 16.19 -1.16
N ALA A 70 14.14 16.91 -2.28
CA ALA A 70 13.34 16.69 -3.48
C ALA A 70 13.82 15.43 -4.21
N MET A 71 12.88 14.62 -4.70
CA MET A 71 13.17 13.36 -5.39
C MET A 71 12.84 13.43 -6.87
N ASP A 72 13.64 12.79 -7.71
CA ASP A 72 13.32 12.53 -9.12
C ASP A 72 12.38 11.31 -9.31
N MET A 73 12.01 11.04 -10.57
CA MET A 73 11.15 9.91 -10.96
C MET A 73 11.66 8.56 -10.42
N HIS A 74 12.96 8.29 -10.57
CA HIS A 74 13.55 7.01 -10.22
C HIS A 74 13.71 6.88 -8.70
N GLU A 75 14.01 7.97 -7.99
CA GLU A 75 14.05 8.00 -6.53
C GLU A 75 12.66 7.73 -5.93
N VAL A 76 11.61 8.37 -6.46
CA VAL A 76 10.21 8.08 -6.07
C VAL A 76 9.83 6.65 -6.42
N GLY A 77 10.15 6.17 -7.62
CA GLY A 77 9.91 4.78 -8.03
C GLY A 77 10.59 3.78 -7.09
N LEU A 78 11.83 4.04 -6.68
CA LEU A 78 12.58 3.17 -5.77
C LEU A 78 11.99 3.21 -4.37
N PHE A 79 11.48 4.37 -3.94
CA PHE A 79 10.75 4.49 -2.69
C PHE A 79 9.47 3.63 -2.71
N LEU A 80 8.69 3.66 -3.78
CA LEU A 80 7.52 2.79 -3.93
C LEU A 80 7.91 1.30 -3.87
N VAL A 81 8.98 0.88 -4.57
CA VAL A 81 9.50 -0.49 -4.47
C VAL A 81 9.83 -0.86 -3.02
N LYS A 82 10.45 0.04 -2.24
CA LYS A 82 10.72 -0.19 -0.81
C LYS A 82 9.42 -0.35 -0.01
N VAL A 83 8.37 0.42 -0.31
CA VAL A 83 7.05 0.29 0.32
C VAL A 83 6.44 -1.08 0.01
N PHE A 84 6.41 -1.52 -1.24
CA PHE A 84 5.91 -2.84 -1.63
C PHE A 84 6.71 -3.99 -0.98
N ASN A 85 8.03 -3.88 -0.93
CA ASN A 85 8.90 -4.83 -0.24
C ASN A 85 8.63 -4.87 1.27
N GLY A 86 8.35 -3.72 1.89
CA GLY A 86 7.95 -3.62 3.30
C GLY A 86 6.63 -4.31 3.60
N MET A 87 5.72 -4.36 2.62
CA MET A 87 4.49 -5.15 2.68
C MET A 87 4.69 -6.63 2.31
N ARG A 88 5.92 -7.04 1.97
CA ARG A 88 6.27 -8.35 1.40
C ARG A 88 5.41 -8.71 0.20
N SER A 89 5.12 -7.73 -0.64
CA SER A 89 4.44 -7.99 -1.91
C SER A 89 5.38 -8.75 -2.84
N GLU A 90 4.85 -9.73 -3.57
CA GLU A 90 5.53 -10.28 -4.73
C GLU A 90 5.23 -9.39 -5.94
N GLY A 91 6.14 -9.29 -6.90
CA GLY A 91 5.97 -8.40 -8.05
C GLY A 91 7.24 -8.20 -8.88
N GLU A 92 7.10 -7.41 -9.93
CA GLU A 92 8.17 -7.09 -10.88
C GLU A 92 8.08 -5.63 -11.33
N VAL A 93 9.22 -4.96 -11.47
CA VAL A 93 9.30 -3.66 -12.15
C VAL A 93 9.34 -3.93 -13.65
N THR A 94 8.24 -3.64 -14.35
CA THR A 94 8.09 -3.94 -15.79
C THR A 94 8.49 -2.78 -16.69
N GLU A 95 8.54 -1.55 -16.15
CA GLU A 95 9.01 -0.36 -16.84
C GLU A 95 9.84 0.50 -15.89
N TRP A 96 10.97 1.03 -16.39
CA TRP A 96 11.87 1.91 -15.64
C TRP A 96 12.51 2.95 -16.55
N THR A 97 11.80 4.06 -16.76
CA THR A 97 12.22 5.15 -17.66
C THR A 97 11.97 6.51 -17.02
N ASP A 98 12.58 7.56 -17.57
CA ASP A 98 12.39 8.95 -17.10
C ASP A 98 10.94 9.47 -17.22
N LYS A 99 10.10 8.77 -17.99
CA LYS A 99 8.70 9.13 -18.24
C LYS A 99 7.72 8.27 -17.46
N ARG A 100 8.14 7.06 -17.11
CA ARG A 100 7.24 6.01 -16.63
C ARG A 100 7.98 4.93 -15.86
N VAL A 101 7.44 4.60 -14.70
CA VAL A 101 7.82 3.45 -13.89
C VAL A 101 6.56 2.61 -13.64
N CYS A 102 6.63 1.30 -13.86
CA CYS A 102 5.52 0.38 -13.63
C CYS A 102 5.94 -0.77 -12.72
N ILE A 103 5.24 -0.92 -11.59
CA ILE A 103 5.39 -2.04 -10.65
C ILE A 103 4.17 -2.94 -10.82
N MET A 104 4.40 -4.14 -11.36
CA MET A 104 3.39 -5.19 -11.50
C MET A 104 3.33 -6.00 -10.20
N VAL A 105 2.12 -6.24 -9.70
CA VAL A 105 1.84 -7.03 -8.50
C VAL A 105 0.78 -8.08 -8.82
N PRO A 106 1.10 -9.40 -8.78
CA PRO A 106 0.16 -10.46 -9.13
C PRO A 106 -0.82 -10.80 -8.00
N GLU A 107 -0.49 -10.49 -6.74
CA GLU A 107 -1.37 -10.66 -5.58
C GLU A 107 -1.38 -9.38 -4.74
N CYS A 108 -2.55 -8.78 -4.55
CA CYS A 108 -2.65 -7.54 -3.78
C CYS A 108 -2.35 -7.80 -2.28
N PRO A 109 -1.42 -7.04 -1.65
CA PRO A 109 -1.13 -7.19 -0.22
C PRO A 109 -2.35 -6.87 0.65
N TYR A 110 -3.19 -5.93 0.21
CA TYR A 110 -4.52 -5.67 0.76
C TYR A 110 -5.54 -6.34 -0.16
N PRO A 111 -6.05 -7.54 0.14
CA PRO A 111 -6.86 -8.32 -0.79
C PRO A 111 -8.30 -7.76 -0.92
N PHE A 112 -8.44 -6.47 -1.27
CA PHE A 112 -9.67 -5.77 -1.56
C PHE A 112 -10.48 -6.49 -2.62
N THR A 113 -11.78 -6.57 -2.39
CA THR A 113 -12.71 -7.24 -3.30
C THR A 113 -13.52 -6.25 -4.13
N ARG A 114 -13.37 -4.96 -3.86
CA ARG A 114 -14.19 -3.86 -4.40
C ARG A 114 -13.29 -2.77 -4.96
N LEU A 115 -13.62 -2.33 -6.18
CA LEU A 115 -12.82 -1.34 -6.91
C LEU A 115 -12.81 0.02 -6.21
N GLN A 116 -13.97 0.47 -5.73
CA GLN A 116 -14.14 1.76 -5.06
C GLN A 116 -13.36 1.84 -3.75
N THR A 117 -13.36 0.78 -2.94
CA THR A 117 -12.55 0.71 -1.71
C THR A 117 -11.06 0.71 -2.04
N CYS A 118 -10.65 -0.02 -3.08
CA CYS A 118 -9.26 -0.03 -3.55
C CYS A 118 -8.84 1.39 -3.97
N LYS A 119 -9.65 2.06 -4.81
CA LYS A 119 -9.39 3.43 -5.25
C LYS A 119 -9.32 4.40 -4.07
N ALA A 120 -10.23 4.29 -3.11
CA ALA A 120 -10.22 5.13 -1.92
C ALA A 120 -8.94 4.96 -1.10
N HIS A 121 -8.45 3.72 -0.95
CA HIS A 121 -7.17 3.44 -0.30
C HIS A 121 -5.97 3.97 -1.11
N THR A 122 -6.00 3.83 -2.43
CA THR A 122 -4.94 4.26 -3.35
C THR A 122 -4.63 5.76 -3.29
N ALA A 123 -5.53 6.57 -2.73
CA ALA A 123 -5.28 7.96 -2.43
C ALA A 123 -4.03 8.17 -1.53
N MET A 124 -3.64 7.16 -0.73
CA MET A 124 -2.38 7.17 0.02
C MET A 124 -1.16 7.23 -0.90
N GLU A 125 -1.03 6.32 -1.86
CA GLU A 125 0.10 6.31 -2.80
C GLU A 125 0.09 7.54 -3.71
N GLU A 126 -1.08 8.00 -4.14
CA GLU A 126 -1.20 9.23 -4.92
C GLU A 126 -0.69 10.44 -4.15
N ALA A 127 -1.12 10.61 -2.89
CA ALA A 127 -0.71 11.71 -2.05
C ALA A 127 0.78 11.65 -1.70
N LEU A 128 1.27 10.43 -1.44
CA LEU A 128 2.69 10.18 -1.22
C LEU A 128 3.53 10.62 -2.42
N VAL A 129 3.19 10.14 -3.62
CA VAL A 129 3.91 10.47 -4.85
C VAL A 129 3.90 11.97 -5.12
N LYS A 130 2.72 12.60 -5.07
CA LYS A 130 2.59 14.05 -5.28
C LYS A 130 3.34 14.86 -4.23
N GLY A 131 3.40 14.37 -2.98
CA GLY A 131 4.14 15.02 -1.90
C GLY A 131 5.66 14.95 -2.06
N LEU A 132 6.16 13.83 -2.60
CA LEU A 132 7.59 13.64 -2.89
C LEU A 132 8.02 14.41 -4.15
N ASN A 133 7.18 14.41 -5.18
CA ASN A 133 7.40 15.16 -6.40
C ASN A 133 6.06 15.60 -7.04
N PRO A 134 5.75 16.92 -7.09
CA PRO A 134 4.48 17.42 -7.58
C PRO A 134 4.29 17.30 -9.10
N ASP A 135 5.35 17.03 -9.86
CA ASP A 135 5.31 16.84 -11.32
C ASP A 135 5.00 15.39 -11.72
N LEU A 136 4.85 14.51 -10.74
CA LEU A 136 4.52 13.10 -10.95
C LEU A 136 3.05 12.82 -10.61
N ASP A 137 2.49 11.86 -11.32
CA ASP A 137 1.20 11.25 -11.05
C ASP A 137 1.35 9.75 -10.82
N TYR A 138 0.43 9.20 -10.05
CA TYR A 138 0.36 7.79 -9.73
C TYR A 138 -1.04 7.26 -10.01
N VAL A 139 -1.13 6.10 -10.66
CA VAL A 139 -2.40 5.41 -10.95
C VAL A 139 -2.21 3.89 -10.91
N ILE A 140 -3.32 3.17 -10.74
CA ILE A 140 -3.37 1.72 -10.95
C ILE A 140 -4.08 1.47 -12.30
N GLU A 141 -3.33 1.12 -13.34
CA GLU A 141 -3.87 0.98 -14.70
C GLU A 141 -4.60 -0.35 -14.94
N LYS A 142 -4.11 -1.42 -14.31
CA LYS A 142 -4.76 -2.73 -14.23
C LYS A 142 -5.01 -3.03 -12.76
N CYS A 143 -6.18 -3.55 -12.42
CA CYS A 143 -6.59 -3.69 -11.03
C CYS A 143 -7.32 -5.02 -10.79
N ILE A 144 -6.84 -5.81 -9.84
CA ILE A 144 -7.46 -7.12 -9.52
C ILE A 144 -8.96 -6.96 -9.15
N PRO A 145 -9.35 -6.00 -8.29
CA PRO A 145 -10.76 -5.70 -8.05
C PRO A 145 -11.62 -5.35 -9.30
N SER A 146 -11.02 -4.89 -10.40
CA SER A 146 -11.75 -4.67 -11.68
C SER A 146 -11.80 -5.91 -12.57
N GLY A 147 -11.20 -7.03 -12.14
CA GLY A 147 -11.17 -8.30 -12.87
C GLY A 147 -9.87 -8.58 -13.62
N ASP A 148 -8.84 -7.74 -13.49
CA ASP A 148 -7.53 -8.03 -14.06
C ASP A 148 -6.83 -9.15 -13.28
N SER A 149 -5.91 -9.88 -13.93
CA SER A 149 -5.13 -10.93 -13.27
C SER A 149 -4.04 -10.41 -12.33
N GLN A 150 -3.74 -9.10 -12.39
CA GLN A 150 -2.65 -8.46 -11.69
C GLN A 150 -2.87 -6.94 -11.61
N CYS A 151 -2.25 -6.29 -10.63
CA CYS A 151 -2.24 -4.84 -10.50
C CYS A 151 -1.02 -4.24 -11.20
N HIS A 152 -1.20 -3.14 -11.93
CA HIS A 152 -0.11 -2.36 -12.53
C HIS A 152 -0.07 -0.97 -11.88
N HIS A 153 0.86 -0.78 -10.95
CA HIS A 153 1.06 0.47 -10.23
C HIS A 153 2.02 1.36 -11.03
N VAL A 154 1.50 2.45 -11.57
CA VAL A 154 2.20 3.28 -12.56
C VAL A 154 2.47 4.65 -11.99
N LEU A 155 3.74 5.04 -12.06
CA LEU A 155 4.23 6.39 -11.83
C LEU A 155 4.55 7.02 -13.18
N SER A 156 4.06 8.22 -13.45
CA SER A 156 4.27 8.92 -14.72
C SER A 156 4.43 10.43 -14.52
N ARG A 157 5.00 11.13 -15.50
CA ARG A 157 5.00 12.60 -15.51
C ARG A 157 3.65 13.13 -15.97
N LYS A 158 3.26 14.27 -15.42
CA LYS A 158 2.14 15.10 -15.91
C LYS A 158 2.39 15.61 -17.33
#